data_AF-A0A524F5Z7-F1
#
_entry.id   AF-A0A524F5Z7-F1
#
_cell.length_a   1.000
_cell.length_b   1.000
_cell.length_c   1.000
_cell.angle_alpha   90.00
_cell.angle_beta   90.00
_cell.angle_gamma   90.00
#
_symmetry.space_group_name_H-M   'P 1'
#
loop_
_entity.id
_entity.type
_entity.pdbx_description
1 polymer ?
#
loop_
_entity_poly.entity_id
_entity_poly.type
_entity_poly.pdbx_seq_one_letter_code
_entity_poly.pdbx_strand_id
1 'polypeptide(L)'
;MGDKDLEKVLANISASEKEAAVKKNQMDRLREHIQKQNHMIEELQDIIKDQKDKIDRMFDVPADVEELKRMVSKQRTDLKEKDHALEMTYGRIAELEQDLIGSEKTQEIINKKFDESFTQMGDIRAELTTKRSELQLKENEIQGLNIRIQELEKVITEDKKIVARLQDEVRQKDLLLIEEKGKIEAELKQQIFSERDDAFNKIKDLETALLEKDMNTKEELTDARRKSHAYDELKNKYEDLIRKFDKISTELDESVKNYEDLMFNQSSVQEFKKKSEPILKNFDKLRKFMEREPIFKIFFIVLDIGNMTMENLAKAVGIPLVTCKKHVDEYIKDKIMEIDESTKKIHLV
;
A
#
# COMPACT_ATOMS: atom_id res chain seq x y z
N MET A 1 -65.64 177.47 161.42
CA MET A 1 -66.19 176.63 162.50
C MET A 1 -67.49 176.03 162.02
N GLY A 2 -67.73 174.76 162.33
CA GLY A 2 -69.08 174.21 162.38
C GLY A 2 -69.59 173.53 161.10
N ASP A 3 -70.11 172.32 161.29
CA ASP A 3 -71.14 171.59 160.55
C ASP A 3 -71.03 171.36 159.04
N LYS A 4 -70.37 172.20 158.25
CA LYS A 4 -70.40 172.08 156.77
C LYS A 4 -69.50 170.98 156.19
N ASP A 5 -68.50 170.51 156.93
CA ASP A 5 -67.58 169.48 156.43
C ASP A 5 -68.07 168.04 156.70
N LEU A 6 -68.90 167.82 157.73
CA LEU A 6 -69.47 166.50 158.04
C LEU A 6 -70.57 166.08 157.04
N GLU A 7 -71.36 167.04 156.56
CA GLU A 7 -72.43 166.79 155.60
C GLU A 7 -71.90 166.35 154.22
N LYS A 8 -70.74 166.89 153.81
CA LYS A 8 -70.03 166.46 152.59
C LYS A 8 -69.46 165.04 152.69
N VAL A 9 -68.98 164.64 153.85
CA VAL A 9 -68.46 163.28 154.08
C VAL A 9 -69.59 162.26 154.09
N LEU A 10 -70.73 162.57 154.72
CA LEU A 10 -71.91 161.70 154.72
C LEU A 10 -72.53 161.54 153.31
N ALA A 11 -72.58 162.61 152.51
CA ALA A 11 -73.01 162.53 151.12
C ALA A 11 -72.08 161.61 150.29
N ASN A 12 -70.76 161.71 150.44
CA ASN A 12 -69.79 160.84 149.76
C ASN A 12 -69.87 159.37 150.22
N ILE A 13 -70.16 159.12 151.50
CA ILE A 13 -70.38 157.75 152.00
C ILE A 13 -71.66 157.15 151.39
N SER A 14 -72.76 157.92 151.34
CA SER A 14 -74.00 157.45 150.72
C SER A 14 -73.86 157.20 149.21
N ALA A 15 -73.07 158.02 148.51
CA ALA A 15 -72.77 157.84 147.10
C ALA A 15 -71.90 156.59 146.87
N SER A 16 -70.88 156.38 147.72
CA SER A 16 -70.01 155.20 147.71
C SER A 16 -70.76 153.90 148.02
N GLU A 17 -71.70 153.91 148.98
CA GLU A 17 -72.55 152.74 149.26
C GLU A 17 -73.47 152.39 148.10
N LYS A 18 -74.04 153.40 147.43
CA LYS A 18 -74.87 153.19 146.24
C LYS A 18 -74.03 152.64 145.08
N GLU A 19 -72.81 153.12 144.90
CA GLU A 19 -71.85 152.62 143.91
C GLU A 19 -71.41 151.18 144.21
N ALA A 20 -71.16 150.86 145.47
CA ALA A 20 -70.83 149.52 145.95
C ALA A 20 -71.99 148.54 145.75
N ALA A 21 -73.24 148.96 145.98
CA ALA A 21 -74.43 148.15 145.71
C ALA A 21 -74.62 147.88 144.21
N VAL A 22 -74.37 148.87 143.35
CA VAL A 22 -74.39 148.69 141.88
C VAL A 22 -73.29 147.72 141.44
N LYS A 23 -72.07 147.86 141.95
CA LYS A 23 -70.96 146.93 141.65
C LYS A 23 -71.23 145.52 142.17
N LYS A 24 -71.89 145.37 143.32
CA LYS A 24 -72.29 144.07 143.86
C LYS A 24 -73.33 143.40 142.95
N ASN A 25 -74.35 144.14 142.50
CA ASN A 25 -75.31 143.63 141.53
C ASN A 25 -74.67 143.27 140.17
N GLN A 26 -73.67 144.04 139.71
CA GLN A 26 -72.89 143.68 138.52
C GLN A 26 -72.05 142.43 138.72
N MET A 27 -71.42 142.27 139.89
CA MET A 27 -70.68 141.05 140.25
C MET A 27 -71.59 139.82 140.33
N ASP A 28 -72.79 139.95 140.89
CA ASP A 28 -73.73 138.84 140.99
C ASP A 28 -74.24 138.41 139.60
N ARG A 29 -74.51 139.38 138.70
CA ARG A 29 -74.82 139.07 137.29
C ARG A 29 -73.65 138.43 136.55
N LEU A 30 -72.42 138.91 136.77
CA LEU A 30 -71.22 138.31 136.17
C LEU A 30 -71.00 136.89 136.69
N ARG A 31 -71.25 136.62 137.97
CA ARG A 31 -71.20 135.26 138.53
C ARG A 31 -72.23 134.34 137.90
N GLU A 32 -73.46 134.82 137.70
CA GLU A 32 -74.49 134.06 137.01
C GLU A 32 -74.10 133.78 135.55
N HIS A 33 -73.51 134.75 134.84
CA HIS A 33 -72.98 134.54 133.50
C HIS A 33 -71.81 133.55 133.46
N ILE A 34 -70.89 133.61 134.44
CA ILE A 34 -69.78 132.66 134.56
C ILE A 34 -70.31 131.24 134.81
N GLN A 35 -71.31 131.08 135.67
CA GLN A 35 -71.94 129.77 135.89
C GLN A 35 -72.58 129.22 134.61
N LYS A 36 -73.31 130.05 133.86
CA LYS A 36 -73.88 129.65 132.56
C LYS A 36 -72.80 129.29 131.54
N GLN A 37 -71.72 130.07 131.48
CA GLN A 37 -70.59 129.79 130.60
C GLN A 37 -69.88 128.49 130.96
N ASN A 38 -69.66 128.22 132.25
CA ASN A 38 -69.07 126.96 132.70
C ASN A 38 -69.94 125.75 132.34
N HIS A 39 -71.25 125.86 132.53
CA HIS A 39 -72.17 124.79 132.14
C HIS A 39 -72.15 124.55 130.61
N MET A 40 -72.14 125.62 129.82
CA MET A 40 -72.02 125.51 128.36
C MET A 40 -70.67 124.93 127.92
N ILE A 41 -69.58 125.21 128.65
CA ILE A 41 -68.26 124.61 128.39
C ILE A 41 -68.29 123.10 128.68
N GLU A 42 -68.92 122.67 129.78
CA GLU A 42 -69.09 121.24 130.08
C GLU A 42 -69.92 120.54 128.99
N GLU A 43 -71.05 121.13 128.57
CA GLU A 43 -71.86 120.59 127.47
C GLU A 43 -71.05 120.50 126.16
N LEU A 44 -70.25 121.52 125.84
CA LEU A 44 -69.39 121.50 124.64
C LEU A 44 -68.27 120.46 124.76
N GLN A 45 -67.72 120.25 125.95
CA GLN A 45 -66.71 119.21 126.19
C GLN A 45 -67.30 117.82 125.99
N ASP A 46 -68.52 117.58 126.47
CA ASP A 46 -69.24 116.32 126.25
C ASP A 46 -69.54 116.11 124.76
N ILE A 47 -70.00 117.14 124.04
CA ILE A 47 -70.23 117.06 122.59
C ILE A 47 -68.93 116.76 121.83
N ILE A 48 -67.82 117.40 122.19
CA ILE A 48 -66.52 117.15 121.55
C ILE A 48 -66.08 115.71 121.78
N LYS A 49 -66.27 115.20 123.00
CA LYS A 49 -65.94 113.82 123.33
C LYS A 49 -66.79 112.83 122.53
N ASP A 50 -68.10 113.06 122.47
CA ASP A 50 -69.01 112.24 121.66
C ASP A 50 -68.67 112.29 120.17
N GLN A 51 -68.29 113.46 119.63
CA GLN A 51 -67.86 113.57 118.24
C GLN A 51 -66.54 112.87 117.98
N LYS A 52 -65.59 112.94 118.92
CA LYS A 52 -64.31 112.25 118.80
C LYS A 52 -64.51 110.73 118.79
N ASP A 53 -65.32 110.20 119.72
CA ASP A 53 -65.67 108.78 119.75
C ASP A 53 -66.43 108.34 118.50
N LYS A 54 -67.22 109.23 117.89
CA LYS A 54 -67.91 108.96 116.62
C LYS A 54 -66.95 108.93 115.44
N ILE A 55 -65.98 109.84 115.39
CA ILE A 55 -64.95 109.88 114.34
C ILE A 55 -64.07 108.63 114.40
N ASP A 56 -63.62 108.23 115.59
CA ASP A 56 -62.78 107.03 115.73
C ASP A 56 -63.51 105.76 115.26
N ARG A 57 -64.83 105.66 115.49
CA ARG A 57 -65.67 104.56 114.94
C ARG A 57 -65.90 104.64 113.44
N MET A 58 -65.74 105.81 112.80
CA MET A 58 -65.91 105.96 111.34
C MET A 58 -64.66 105.56 110.55
N PHE A 59 -63.48 105.46 111.19
CA PHE A 59 -62.22 105.15 110.54
C PHE A 59 -61.85 103.64 110.50
N ASP A 60 -62.66 102.78 111.12
CA ASP A 60 -62.56 101.34 110.87
C ASP A 60 -63.08 101.04 109.46
N VAL A 61 -62.18 100.58 108.59
CA VAL A 61 -62.55 100.04 107.28
C VAL A 61 -63.55 98.91 107.52
N PRO A 62 -64.75 98.94 106.91
CA PRO A 62 -65.74 97.89 107.13
C PRO A 62 -65.14 96.51 106.87
N ALA A 63 -65.42 95.55 107.74
CA ALA A 63 -64.88 94.19 107.66
C ALA A 63 -65.07 93.58 106.25
N ASP A 64 -66.19 93.85 105.60
CA ASP A 64 -66.50 93.42 104.23
C ASP A 64 -65.48 93.92 103.19
N VAL A 65 -64.97 95.16 103.35
CA VAL A 65 -63.97 95.75 102.44
C VAL A 65 -62.59 95.12 102.66
N GLU A 66 -62.22 94.83 103.91
CA GLU A 66 -61.00 94.08 104.20
C GLU A 66 -61.07 92.65 103.67
N GLU A 67 -62.22 91.99 103.83
CA GLU A 67 -62.47 90.66 103.29
C GLU A 67 -62.38 90.65 101.76
N LEU A 68 -63.02 91.62 101.08
CA LEU A 68 -62.89 91.81 99.63
C LEU A 68 -61.43 92.01 99.20
N LYS A 69 -60.66 92.81 99.94
CA LYS A 69 -59.22 93.01 99.64
C LYS A 69 -58.43 91.71 99.79
N ARG A 70 -58.72 90.91 100.82
CA ARG A 70 -58.11 89.57 101.00
C ARG A 70 -58.50 88.62 99.86
N MET A 71 -59.78 88.60 99.48
CA MET A 71 -60.28 87.80 98.35
C MET A 71 -59.62 88.22 97.03
N VAL A 72 -59.56 89.52 96.72
CA VAL A 72 -58.91 90.04 95.51
C VAL A 72 -57.42 89.73 95.49
N SER A 73 -56.73 89.84 96.64
CA SER A 73 -55.32 89.50 96.74
C SER A 73 -55.10 88.00 96.50
N LYS A 74 -55.94 87.14 97.08
CA LYS A 74 -55.93 85.70 96.81
C LYS A 74 -56.18 85.39 95.34
N GLN A 75 -57.22 85.99 94.74
CA GLN A 75 -57.52 85.83 93.32
C GLN A 75 -56.37 86.29 92.40
N ARG A 76 -55.65 87.37 92.75
CA ARG A 76 -54.46 87.81 92.00
C ARG A 76 -53.31 86.82 92.09
N THR A 77 -53.08 86.24 93.27
CA THR A 77 -52.07 85.18 93.43
C THR A 77 -52.47 83.94 92.63
N ASP A 78 -53.72 83.48 92.76
CA ASP A 78 -54.25 82.34 92.01
C ASP A 78 -54.17 82.56 90.49
N LEU A 79 -54.43 83.80 90.01
CA LEU A 79 -54.29 84.16 88.60
C LEU A 79 -52.83 84.06 88.13
N LYS A 80 -51.88 84.61 88.90
CA LYS A 80 -50.45 84.52 88.56
C LYS A 80 -49.93 83.09 88.53
N GLU A 81 -50.36 82.26 89.47
CA GLU A 81 -50.02 80.84 89.50
C GLU A 81 -50.58 80.11 88.27
N LYS A 82 -51.84 80.42 87.88
CA LYS A 82 -52.45 79.88 86.67
C LYS A 82 -51.75 80.37 85.40
N ASP A 83 -51.38 81.65 85.32
CA ASP A 83 -50.65 82.20 84.17
C ASP A 83 -49.28 81.52 84.02
N HIS A 84 -48.57 81.32 85.13
CA HIS A 84 -47.30 80.59 85.11
C HIS A 84 -47.48 79.12 84.70
N ALA A 85 -48.51 78.45 85.22
CA ALA A 85 -48.83 77.09 84.81
C ALA A 85 -49.16 77.02 83.30
N LEU A 86 -49.94 77.98 82.78
CA LEU A 86 -50.25 78.07 81.35
C LEU A 86 -48.98 78.25 80.51
N GLU A 87 -48.09 79.15 80.90
CA GLU A 87 -46.81 79.36 80.21
C GLU A 87 -45.97 78.07 80.15
N MET A 88 -45.87 77.34 81.27
CA MET A 88 -45.19 76.04 81.31
C MET A 88 -45.88 75.00 80.41
N THR A 89 -47.22 74.98 80.38
CA THR A 89 -47.94 74.08 79.47
C THR A 89 -47.74 74.44 78.00
N TYR A 90 -47.68 75.73 77.64
CA TYR A 90 -47.38 76.16 76.28
C TYR A 90 -45.95 75.78 75.87
N GLY A 91 -44.97 75.93 76.77
CA GLY A 91 -43.61 75.45 76.54
C GLY A 91 -43.58 73.94 76.29
N ARG A 92 -44.31 73.16 77.10
CA ARG A 92 -44.39 71.71 76.91
C ARG A 92 -45.08 71.31 75.61
N ILE A 93 -46.12 72.04 75.20
CA ILE A 93 -46.79 71.81 73.90
C ILE A 93 -45.80 72.05 72.76
N ALA A 94 -45.04 73.15 72.78
CA ALA A 94 -44.05 73.46 71.75
C ALA A 94 -42.94 72.39 71.66
N GLU A 95 -42.46 71.89 72.80
CA GLU A 95 -41.50 70.77 72.83
C GLU A 95 -42.09 69.50 72.20
N LEU A 96 -43.32 69.13 72.57
CA LEU A 96 -43.99 67.95 72.03
C LEU A 96 -44.27 68.06 70.53
N GLU A 97 -44.63 69.25 70.04
CA GLU A 97 -44.79 69.51 68.60
C GLU A 97 -43.46 69.37 67.86
N GLN A 98 -42.36 69.86 68.43
CA GLN A 98 -41.03 69.71 67.84
C GLN A 98 -40.58 68.24 67.81
N ASP A 99 -40.84 67.48 68.89
CA ASP A 99 -40.56 66.05 68.96
C ASP A 99 -41.39 65.27 67.93
N LEU A 100 -42.68 65.62 67.77
CA LEU A 100 -43.57 65.02 66.78
C LEU A 100 -43.04 65.25 65.35
N ILE A 101 -42.69 66.48 65.00
CA ILE A 101 -42.10 66.81 63.70
C ILE A 101 -40.79 66.03 63.47
N GLY A 102 -39.97 65.89 64.52
CA GLY A 102 -38.75 65.09 64.47
C GLY A 102 -39.05 63.62 64.16
N SER A 103 -40.05 63.04 64.85
CA SER A 103 -40.50 61.67 64.65
C SER A 103 -41.12 61.42 63.27
N GLU A 104 -41.88 62.37 62.73
CA GLU A 104 -42.45 62.26 61.39
C GLU A 104 -41.37 62.23 60.30
N LYS A 105 -40.34 63.08 60.44
CA LYS A 105 -39.19 63.07 59.52
C LYS A 105 -38.40 61.77 59.57
N THR A 106 -38.17 61.22 60.76
CA THR A 106 -37.48 59.92 60.88
C THR A 106 -38.31 58.80 60.29
N GLN A 107 -39.63 58.81 60.50
CA GLN A 107 -40.54 57.84 59.90
C GLN A 107 -40.53 57.92 58.37
N GLU A 108 -40.52 59.12 57.78
CA GLU A 108 -40.44 59.29 56.34
C GLU A 108 -39.14 58.72 55.75
N ILE A 109 -38.00 58.94 56.43
CA ILE A 109 -36.70 58.38 56.02
C ILE A 109 -36.73 56.85 56.09
N ILE A 110 -37.31 56.28 57.15
CA ILE A 110 -37.44 54.82 57.32
C ILE A 110 -38.30 54.24 56.21
N ASN A 111 -39.44 54.86 55.90
CA ASN A 111 -40.33 54.41 54.83
C ASN A 111 -39.62 54.42 53.47
N LYS A 112 -38.89 55.50 53.13
CA LYS A 112 -38.10 55.56 51.89
C LYS A 112 -37.07 54.44 51.79
N LYS A 113 -36.32 54.17 52.87
CA LYS A 113 -35.35 53.07 52.91
C LYS A 113 -36.01 51.70 52.79
N PHE A 114 -37.20 51.55 53.35
CA PHE A 114 -37.99 50.33 53.23
C PHE A 114 -38.41 50.10 51.78
N ASP A 115 -38.93 51.13 51.10
CA ASP A 115 -39.34 51.05 49.69
C ASP A 115 -38.15 50.75 48.75
N GLU A 116 -36.99 51.38 48.99
CA GLU A 116 -35.74 51.10 48.27
C GLU A 116 -35.30 49.64 48.48
N SER A 117 -35.31 49.17 49.73
CA SER A 117 -34.95 47.78 50.06
C SER A 117 -35.93 46.79 49.44
N PHE A 118 -37.22 47.11 49.40
CA PHE A 118 -38.25 46.28 48.79
C PHE A 118 -38.05 46.18 47.27
N THR A 119 -37.71 47.30 46.62
CA THR A 119 -37.39 47.33 45.18
C THR A 119 -36.16 46.48 44.88
N GLN A 120 -35.07 46.65 45.64
CA GLN A 120 -33.85 45.85 45.50
C GLN A 120 -34.13 44.35 45.72
N MET A 121 -34.97 44.00 46.69
CA MET A 121 -35.37 42.61 46.91
C MET A 121 -36.16 42.04 45.73
N GLY A 122 -36.98 42.86 45.07
CA GLY A 122 -37.67 42.52 43.82
C GLY A 122 -36.69 42.22 42.68
N ASP A 123 -35.70 43.09 42.48
CA ASP A 123 -34.68 42.94 41.44
C ASP A 123 -33.83 41.68 41.66
N ILE A 124 -33.35 41.46 42.88
CA ILE A 124 -32.58 40.25 43.25
C ILE A 124 -33.42 39.00 43.00
N ARG A 125 -34.72 39.01 43.32
CA ARG A 125 -35.61 37.87 43.08
C ARG A 125 -35.80 37.60 41.59
N ALA A 126 -35.88 38.65 40.76
CA ALA A 126 -35.94 38.51 39.31
C ALA A 126 -34.63 37.92 38.76
N GLU A 127 -33.48 38.44 39.17
CA GLU A 127 -32.16 37.92 38.80
C GLU A 127 -31.98 36.46 39.20
N LEU A 128 -32.36 36.10 40.42
CA LEU A 128 -32.28 34.72 40.93
C LEU A 128 -33.15 33.76 40.11
N THR A 129 -34.34 34.22 39.69
CA THR A 129 -35.23 33.44 38.82
C THR A 129 -34.60 33.22 37.45
N THR A 130 -34.02 34.27 36.86
CA THR A 130 -33.29 34.19 35.59
C THR A 130 -32.10 33.24 35.69
N LYS A 131 -31.25 33.36 36.72
CA LYS A 131 -30.11 32.47 36.93
C LYS A 131 -30.50 31.03 37.18
N ARG A 132 -31.60 30.79 37.89
CA ARG A 132 -32.15 29.44 38.05
C ARG A 132 -32.60 28.84 36.72
N SER A 133 -33.22 29.62 35.85
CA SER A 133 -33.61 29.16 34.51
C SER A 133 -32.40 28.86 33.61
N GLU A 134 -31.37 29.72 33.63
CA GLU A 134 -30.12 29.50 32.89
C GLU A 134 -29.42 28.20 33.36
N LEU A 135 -29.39 27.96 34.67
CA LEU A 135 -28.80 26.76 35.26
C LEU A 135 -29.55 25.51 34.80
N GLN A 136 -30.88 25.54 34.83
CA GLN A 136 -31.71 24.42 34.38
C GLN A 136 -31.51 24.11 32.89
N LEU A 137 -31.36 25.14 32.04
CA LEU A 137 -31.03 24.95 30.62
C LEU A 137 -29.67 24.27 30.44
N LYS A 138 -28.64 24.75 31.14
CA LYS A 138 -27.30 24.13 31.10
C LYS A 138 -27.31 22.70 31.63
N GLU A 139 -28.10 22.41 32.65
CA GLU A 139 -28.23 21.07 33.21
C GLU A 139 -28.86 20.10 32.19
N ASN A 140 -29.88 20.56 31.44
CA ASN A 140 -30.45 19.80 30.33
C ASN A 140 -29.44 19.56 29.19
N GLU A 141 -28.63 20.57 28.84
CA GLU A 141 -27.55 20.43 27.84
C GLU A 141 -26.51 19.38 28.27
N ILE A 142 -26.08 19.42 29.53
CA ILE A 142 -25.15 18.45 30.11
C ILE A 142 -25.74 17.03 30.06
N GLN A 143 -27.02 16.87 30.39
CA GLN A 143 -27.70 15.58 30.27
C GLN A 143 -27.72 15.08 28.82
N GLY A 144 -28.03 15.96 27.85
CA GLY A 144 -27.99 15.62 26.44
C GLY A 144 -26.60 15.17 25.96
N LEU A 145 -25.56 15.88 26.37
CA LEU A 145 -24.16 15.51 26.07
C LEU A 145 -23.78 14.16 26.69
N ASN A 146 -24.20 13.88 27.92
CA ASN A 146 -23.94 12.60 28.59
C ASN A 146 -24.59 11.42 27.86
N ILE A 147 -25.84 11.57 27.38
CA ILE A 147 -26.50 10.56 26.54
C ILE A 147 -25.67 10.32 25.27
N ARG A 148 -25.21 11.40 24.62
CA ARG A 148 -24.41 11.28 23.39
C ARG A 148 -23.06 10.60 23.61
N ILE A 149 -22.40 10.87 24.73
CA ILE A 149 -21.15 10.20 25.12
C ILE A 149 -21.41 8.70 25.30
N GLN A 150 -22.47 8.30 26.02
CA GLN A 150 -22.81 6.89 26.21
C GLN A 150 -23.11 6.17 24.89
N GLU A 151 -23.77 6.83 23.94
CA GLU A 151 -23.99 6.29 22.59
C GLU A 151 -22.68 6.07 21.84
N LEU A 152 -21.77 7.04 21.88
CA LEU A 152 -20.46 6.94 21.24
C LEU A 152 -19.60 5.84 21.87
N GLU A 153 -19.63 5.69 23.19
CA GLU A 153 -18.95 4.60 23.88
C GLU A 153 -19.45 3.23 23.42
N LYS A 154 -20.78 3.07 23.26
CA LYS A 154 -21.35 1.83 22.72
C LYS A 154 -20.85 1.53 21.31
N VAL A 155 -20.83 2.53 20.42
CA VAL A 155 -20.29 2.38 19.04
C VAL A 155 -18.82 1.96 19.10
N ILE A 156 -18.00 2.64 19.89
CA ILE A 156 -16.57 2.30 20.05
C ILE A 156 -16.40 0.86 20.55
N THR A 157 -17.22 0.39 21.49
CA THR A 157 -17.14 -1.00 21.95
C THR A 157 -17.51 -2.00 20.86
N GLU A 158 -18.45 -1.67 19.98
CA GLU A 158 -18.84 -2.55 18.88
C GLU A 158 -17.77 -2.56 17.78
N ASP A 159 -17.23 -1.39 17.41
CA ASP A 159 -16.11 -1.28 16.47
C ASP A 159 -14.88 -2.07 16.94
N LYS A 160 -14.56 -2.03 18.23
CA LYS A 160 -13.49 -2.85 18.82
C LYS A 160 -13.73 -4.35 18.61
N LYS A 161 -14.98 -4.82 18.74
CA LYS A 161 -15.32 -6.24 18.47
C LYS A 161 -15.18 -6.57 17.00
N ILE A 162 -15.61 -5.68 16.10
CA ILE A 162 -15.47 -5.85 14.65
C ILE A 162 -13.99 -5.94 14.28
N VAL A 163 -13.16 -5.04 14.78
CA VAL A 163 -11.70 -5.05 14.55
C VAL A 163 -11.07 -6.36 15.04
N ALA A 164 -11.44 -6.83 16.24
CA ALA A 164 -10.94 -8.11 16.75
C ALA A 164 -11.33 -9.30 15.85
N ARG A 165 -12.58 -9.35 15.38
CA ARG A 165 -13.04 -10.39 14.43
C ARG A 165 -12.28 -10.34 13.12
N LEU A 166 -12.06 -9.15 12.56
CA LEU A 166 -11.31 -8.99 11.31
C LEU A 166 -9.85 -9.39 11.48
N GLN A 167 -9.23 -9.08 12.61
CA GLN A 167 -7.86 -9.54 12.91
C GLN A 167 -7.76 -11.06 12.98
N ASP A 168 -8.74 -11.72 13.62
CA ASP A 168 -8.81 -13.17 13.67
C ASP A 168 -9.03 -13.79 12.27
N GLU A 169 -9.90 -13.19 11.45
CA GLU A 169 -10.15 -13.64 10.08
C GLU A 169 -8.90 -13.51 9.20
N VAL A 170 -8.17 -12.40 9.30
CA VAL A 170 -6.89 -12.20 8.59
C VAL A 170 -5.88 -13.27 9.03
N ARG A 171 -5.75 -13.51 10.33
CA ARG A 171 -4.84 -14.54 10.86
C ARG A 171 -5.18 -15.94 10.35
N GLN A 172 -6.47 -16.28 10.25
CA GLN A 172 -6.91 -17.56 9.68
C GLN A 172 -6.56 -17.68 8.20
N LYS A 173 -6.80 -16.62 7.42
CA LYS A 173 -6.45 -16.60 5.99
C LYS A 173 -4.94 -16.73 5.78
N ASP A 174 -4.12 -16.08 6.59
CA ASP A 174 -2.66 -16.20 6.53
C ASP A 174 -2.20 -17.64 6.80
N LEU A 175 -2.79 -18.32 7.79
CA LEU A 175 -2.50 -19.73 8.07
C LEU A 175 -2.87 -20.64 6.90
N LEU A 176 -4.06 -20.47 6.32
CA LEU A 176 -4.49 -21.24 5.14
C LEU A 176 -3.56 -21.00 3.95
N LEU A 177 -3.14 -19.76 3.73
CA LEU A 177 -2.22 -19.40 2.64
C LEU A 177 -0.83 -20.03 2.84
N ILE A 178 -0.34 -20.09 4.07
CA ILE A 178 0.91 -20.80 4.41
C ILE A 178 0.76 -22.31 4.13
N GLU A 179 -0.35 -22.92 4.54
CA GLU A 179 -0.62 -24.34 4.29
C GLU A 179 -0.72 -24.67 2.80
N GLU A 180 -1.48 -23.88 2.03
CA GLU A 180 -1.60 -24.04 0.58
C GLU A 180 -0.26 -23.88 -0.12
N LYS A 181 0.51 -22.84 0.24
CA LYS A 181 1.86 -22.65 -0.28
C LYS A 181 2.75 -23.86 0.03
N GLY A 182 2.69 -24.39 1.25
CA GLY A 182 3.43 -25.58 1.64
C GLY A 182 3.05 -26.82 0.82
N LYS A 183 1.76 -27.01 0.53
CA LYS A 183 1.29 -28.11 -0.34
C LYS A 183 1.81 -27.96 -1.77
N ILE A 184 1.68 -26.77 -2.36
CA ILE A 184 2.18 -26.50 -3.72
C ILE A 184 3.69 -26.72 -3.81
N GLU A 185 4.46 -26.26 -2.82
CA GLU A 185 5.91 -26.49 -2.78
C GLU A 185 6.26 -27.98 -2.68
N ALA A 186 5.50 -28.77 -1.93
CA ALA A 186 5.68 -30.21 -1.82
C ALA A 186 5.36 -30.92 -3.15
N GLU A 187 4.24 -30.57 -3.79
CA GLU A 187 3.83 -31.12 -5.08
C GLU A 187 4.84 -30.80 -6.19
N LEU A 188 5.31 -29.55 -6.27
CA LEU A 188 6.34 -29.15 -7.23
C LEU A 188 7.65 -29.90 -7.01
N LYS A 189 8.09 -30.08 -5.76
CA LYS A 189 9.28 -30.89 -5.45
C LYS A 189 9.09 -32.33 -5.93
N GLN A 190 7.93 -32.93 -5.67
CA GLN A 190 7.63 -34.29 -6.09
C GLN A 190 7.64 -34.44 -7.61
N GLN A 191 7.03 -33.49 -8.35
CA GLN A 191 7.07 -33.46 -9.81
C GLN A 191 8.50 -33.36 -10.34
N ILE A 192 9.30 -32.43 -9.79
CA ILE A 192 10.72 -32.29 -10.17
C ILE A 192 11.50 -33.58 -9.92
N PHE A 193 11.27 -34.28 -8.80
CA PHE A 193 11.90 -35.57 -8.55
C PHE A 193 11.48 -36.63 -9.57
N SER A 194 10.19 -36.74 -9.87
CA SER A 194 9.68 -37.68 -10.89
C SER A 194 10.27 -37.41 -12.27
N GLU A 195 10.24 -36.15 -12.72
CA GLU A 195 10.79 -35.76 -14.02
C GLU A 195 12.30 -36.01 -14.10
N ARG A 196 13.02 -35.78 -13.00
CA ARG A 196 14.45 -36.06 -12.90
C ARG A 196 14.74 -37.55 -13.01
N ASP A 197 13.96 -38.39 -12.32
CA ASP A 197 14.12 -39.84 -12.37
C ASP A 197 13.79 -40.39 -13.76
N ASP A 198 12.73 -39.88 -14.40
CA ASP A 198 12.37 -40.22 -15.78
C ASP A 198 13.48 -39.83 -16.77
N ALA A 199 14.02 -38.62 -16.64
CA ALA A 199 15.14 -38.17 -17.46
C ALA A 199 16.39 -39.02 -17.24
N PHE A 200 16.68 -39.38 -15.99
CA PHE A 200 17.80 -40.25 -15.63
C PHE A 200 17.66 -41.65 -16.24
N ASN A 201 16.48 -42.25 -16.13
CA ASN A 201 16.19 -43.55 -16.74
C ASN A 201 16.33 -43.49 -18.27
N LYS A 202 15.82 -42.43 -18.91
CA LYS A 202 15.97 -42.25 -20.36
C LYS A 202 17.42 -42.09 -20.80
N ILE A 203 18.25 -41.37 -20.02
CA ILE A 203 19.69 -41.28 -20.27
C ILE A 203 20.31 -42.68 -20.21
N LYS A 204 20.00 -43.45 -19.17
CA LYS A 204 20.53 -44.81 -18.99
C LYS A 204 20.13 -45.76 -20.14
N ASP A 205 18.88 -45.67 -20.60
CA ASP A 205 18.40 -46.45 -21.74
C ASP A 205 19.14 -46.07 -23.03
N LEU A 206 19.32 -44.77 -23.26
CA LEU A 206 20.09 -44.26 -24.41
C LEU A 206 21.56 -44.71 -24.34
N GLU A 207 22.20 -44.64 -23.17
CA GLU A 207 23.57 -45.12 -22.96
C GLU A 207 23.68 -46.62 -23.27
N THR A 208 22.72 -47.42 -22.82
CA THR A 208 22.67 -48.87 -23.08
C THR A 208 22.48 -49.15 -24.58
N ALA A 209 21.55 -48.46 -25.24
CA ALA A 209 21.32 -48.61 -26.67
C ALA A 209 22.54 -48.17 -27.51
N LEU A 210 23.27 -47.14 -27.06
CA LEU A 210 24.47 -46.65 -27.72
C LEU A 210 25.61 -47.67 -27.57
N LEU A 211 25.78 -48.28 -26.39
CA LEU A 211 26.71 -49.39 -26.17
C LEU A 211 26.38 -50.60 -27.03
N GLU A 212 25.11 -51.00 -27.13
CA GLU A 212 24.68 -52.08 -28.02
C GLU A 212 24.98 -51.77 -29.49
N LYS A 213 24.70 -50.54 -29.93
CA LYS A 213 25.02 -50.10 -31.30
C LYS A 213 26.52 -50.11 -31.55
N ASP A 214 27.34 -49.67 -30.61
CA ASP A 214 28.80 -49.71 -30.72
C ASP A 214 29.33 -51.16 -30.79
N MET A 215 28.70 -52.09 -30.06
CA MET A 215 29.03 -53.52 -30.15
C MET A 215 28.62 -54.10 -31.50
N ASN A 216 27.40 -53.85 -31.95
CA ASN A 216 26.90 -54.33 -33.25
C ASN A 216 27.73 -53.77 -34.41
N THR A 217 28.07 -52.47 -34.39
CA THR A 217 28.93 -51.86 -35.42
C THR A 217 30.34 -52.41 -35.39
N LYS A 218 30.91 -52.72 -34.21
CA LYS A 218 32.18 -53.44 -34.12
C LYS A 218 32.08 -54.84 -34.72
N GLU A 219 31.02 -55.58 -34.42
CA GLU A 219 30.78 -56.91 -35.00
C GLU A 219 30.66 -56.84 -36.52
N GLU A 220 29.80 -55.97 -37.05
CA GLU A 220 29.64 -55.71 -38.49
C GLU A 220 30.97 -55.32 -39.14
N LEU A 221 31.77 -54.48 -38.48
CA LEU A 221 33.08 -54.07 -38.99
C LEU A 221 34.08 -55.24 -38.98
N THR A 222 34.05 -56.11 -37.97
CA THR A 222 34.87 -57.33 -37.97
C THR A 222 34.45 -58.31 -39.05
N ASP A 223 33.14 -58.48 -39.29
CA ASP A 223 32.63 -59.33 -40.35
C ASP A 223 32.89 -58.75 -41.74
N ALA A 224 32.76 -57.43 -41.92
CA ALA A 224 33.15 -56.74 -43.14
C ALA A 224 34.65 -56.91 -43.42
N ARG A 225 35.51 -56.81 -42.40
CA ARG A 225 36.95 -57.10 -42.53
C ARG A 225 37.21 -58.55 -42.94
N ARG A 226 36.51 -59.53 -42.35
CA ARG A 226 36.60 -60.94 -42.73
C ARG A 226 36.18 -61.16 -44.19
N LYS A 227 35.04 -60.59 -44.60
CA LYS A 227 34.55 -60.65 -45.99
C LYS A 227 35.51 -59.97 -46.96
N SER A 228 36.08 -58.82 -46.59
CA SER A 228 37.09 -58.13 -47.38
C SER A 228 38.32 -59.01 -47.57
N HIS A 229 38.84 -59.61 -46.50
CA HIS A 229 39.96 -60.55 -46.61
C HIS A 229 39.64 -61.76 -47.49
N ALA A 230 38.46 -62.36 -47.34
CA ALA A 230 38.03 -63.46 -48.20
C ALA A 230 37.91 -63.03 -49.68
N TYR A 231 37.45 -61.80 -49.94
CA TYR A 231 37.40 -61.22 -51.27
C TYR A 231 38.80 -60.99 -51.85
N ASP A 232 39.74 -60.47 -51.06
CA ASP A 232 41.14 -60.32 -51.46
C ASP A 232 41.78 -61.67 -51.78
N GLU A 233 41.54 -62.71 -50.95
CA GLU A 233 41.98 -64.07 -51.24
C GLU A 233 41.38 -64.63 -52.53
N LEU A 234 40.07 -64.43 -52.75
CA LEU A 234 39.39 -64.87 -53.95
C LEU A 234 39.92 -64.13 -55.19
N LYS A 235 40.13 -62.82 -55.08
CA LYS A 235 40.74 -61.98 -56.11
C LYS A 235 42.13 -62.48 -56.46
N ASN A 236 42.97 -62.77 -55.48
CA ASN A 236 44.30 -63.36 -55.70
C ASN A 236 44.21 -64.71 -56.43
N LYS A 237 43.25 -65.58 -56.06
CA LYS A 237 43.01 -66.84 -56.79
C LYS A 237 42.55 -66.62 -58.23
N TYR A 238 41.70 -65.63 -58.50
CA TYR A 238 41.30 -65.26 -59.85
C TYR A 238 42.46 -64.68 -60.65
N GLU A 239 43.29 -63.81 -60.06
CA GLU A 239 44.50 -63.30 -60.70
C GLU A 239 45.49 -64.43 -61.02
N ASP A 240 45.66 -65.40 -60.13
CA ASP A 240 46.46 -66.60 -60.39
C ASP A 240 45.86 -67.47 -61.50
N LEU A 241 44.53 -67.60 -61.56
CA LEU A 241 43.85 -68.32 -62.63
C LEU A 241 44.00 -67.62 -63.97
N ILE A 242 43.89 -66.29 -64.00
CA ILE A 242 44.16 -65.45 -65.18
C ILE A 242 45.61 -65.67 -65.62
N ARG A 243 46.58 -65.60 -64.71
CA ARG A 243 48.00 -65.88 -65.05
C ARG A 243 48.20 -67.28 -65.60
N LYS A 244 47.50 -68.29 -65.07
CA LYS A 244 47.53 -69.66 -65.61
C LYS A 244 46.88 -69.72 -66.99
N PHE A 245 45.77 -69.02 -67.19
CA PHE A 245 45.11 -68.93 -68.49
C PHE A 245 46.00 -68.23 -69.52
N ASP A 246 46.66 -67.13 -69.16
CA ASP A 246 47.63 -66.43 -70.00
C ASP A 246 48.81 -67.34 -70.37
N LYS A 247 49.31 -68.14 -69.42
CA LYS A 247 50.34 -69.17 -69.69
C LYS A 247 49.85 -70.24 -70.66
N ILE A 248 48.66 -70.80 -70.43
CA ILE A 248 48.08 -71.80 -71.34
C ILE A 248 47.82 -71.20 -72.72
N SER A 249 47.38 -69.94 -72.80
CA SER A 249 47.16 -69.23 -74.05
C SER A 249 48.47 -69.04 -74.81
N THR A 250 49.55 -68.68 -74.11
CA THR A 250 50.89 -68.57 -74.73
C THR A 250 51.44 -69.93 -75.16
N GLU A 251 51.27 -70.98 -74.35
CA GLU A 251 51.60 -72.36 -74.74
C GLU A 251 50.78 -72.84 -75.95
N LEU A 252 49.50 -72.45 -76.03
CA LEU A 252 48.63 -72.74 -77.17
C LEU A 252 49.10 -72.00 -78.42
N ASP A 253 49.43 -70.71 -78.33
CA ASP A 253 49.97 -69.92 -79.44
C ASP A 253 51.30 -70.50 -79.95
N GLU A 254 52.17 -70.98 -79.05
CA GLU A 254 53.40 -71.71 -79.42
C GLU A 254 53.11 -73.05 -80.10
N SER A 255 52.11 -73.80 -79.61
CA SER A 255 51.68 -75.06 -80.22
C SER A 255 51.06 -74.86 -81.61
N VAL A 256 50.28 -73.79 -81.79
CA VAL A 256 49.71 -73.38 -83.07
C VAL A 256 50.82 -73.01 -84.05
N LYS A 257 51.82 -72.23 -83.64
CA LYS A 257 53.02 -71.95 -84.47
C LYS A 257 53.76 -73.22 -84.89
N ASN A 258 53.97 -74.15 -83.96
CA ASN A 258 54.59 -75.44 -84.27
C ASN A 258 53.76 -76.26 -85.30
N TYR A 259 52.43 -76.18 -85.23
CA TYR A 259 51.54 -76.81 -86.21
C TYR A 259 51.62 -76.15 -87.59
N GLU A 260 51.72 -74.81 -87.63
CA GLU A 260 51.89 -74.06 -88.88
C GLU A 260 53.23 -74.38 -89.57
N ASP A 261 54.32 -74.50 -88.81
CA ASP A 261 55.64 -74.91 -89.33
C ASP A 261 55.64 -76.37 -89.86
N LEU A 262 54.89 -77.27 -89.23
CA LEU A 262 54.69 -78.64 -89.71
C LEU A 262 53.90 -78.68 -91.03
N MET A 263 52.86 -77.84 -91.17
CA MET A 263 52.06 -77.73 -92.40
C MET A 263 52.86 -77.15 -93.58
N PHE A 264 53.78 -76.21 -93.32
CA PHE A 264 54.70 -75.69 -94.34
C PHE A 264 55.65 -76.79 -94.85
N ASN A 265 56.18 -77.62 -93.95
CA ASN A 265 57.04 -78.75 -94.29
C ASN A 265 56.30 -79.89 -95.00
N GLN A 266 55.01 -80.08 -94.77
CA GLN A 266 54.20 -81.09 -95.46
C GLN A 266 53.87 -80.69 -96.91
N SER A 267 53.77 -79.38 -97.17
CA SER A 267 53.49 -78.82 -98.50
C SER A 267 54.70 -78.96 -99.45
N SER A 268 55.93 -78.78 -98.94
CA SER A 268 57.17 -78.95 -99.71
C SER A 268 57.47 -80.41 -100.07
N VAL A 269 57.07 -81.37 -99.23
CA VAL A 269 57.20 -82.82 -99.50
C VAL A 269 56.22 -83.29 -100.59
N GLN A 270 55.04 -82.69 -100.70
CA GLN A 270 54.06 -83.05 -101.75
C GLN A 270 54.49 -82.57 -103.15
N GLU A 271 55.19 -81.44 -103.27
CA GLU A 271 55.74 -80.97 -104.56
C GLU A 271 56.90 -81.85 -105.06
N PHE A 272 57.73 -82.39 -104.16
CA PHE A 272 58.82 -83.30 -104.54
C PHE A 272 58.30 -84.65 -105.06
N LYS A 273 57.17 -85.14 -104.50
CA LYS A 273 56.53 -86.40 -104.90
C LYS A 273 55.89 -86.33 -106.29
N LYS A 274 55.29 -85.19 -106.67
CA LYS A 274 54.67 -85.00 -108.00
C LYS A 274 55.67 -84.94 -109.16
N LYS A 275 56.93 -84.56 -108.91
CA LYS A 275 57.98 -84.46 -109.94
C LYS A 275 58.71 -85.77 -110.26
N SER A 276 58.62 -86.77 -109.40
CA SER A 276 59.48 -87.98 -109.45
C SER A 276 58.75 -89.26 -109.90
N GLU A 277 57.43 -89.22 -110.04
CA GLU A 277 56.57 -90.38 -110.36
C GLU A 277 56.63 -90.88 -111.83
N PRO A 278 56.91 -90.06 -112.88
CA PRO A 278 57.03 -90.55 -114.25
C PRO A 278 58.34 -91.31 -114.54
N ILE A 279 59.41 -91.05 -113.76
CA ILE A 279 60.76 -91.57 -114.03
C ILE A 279 60.92 -93.03 -113.56
N LEU A 280 60.18 -93.44 -112.53
CA LEU A 280 60.29 -94.77 -111.92
C LEU A 280 59.60 -95.90 -112.71
N LYS A 281 58.61 -95.60 -113.57
CA LYS A 281 57.88 -96.65 -114.33
C LYS A 281 58.62 -97.20 -115.56
N ASN A 282 59.63 -96.49 -116.08
CA ASN A 282 60.39 -96.94 -117.26
C ASN A 282 61.56 -97.89 -116.91
N PHE A 283 62.05 -97.88 -115.67
CA PHE A 283 63.21 -98.69 -115.27
C PHE A 283 62.90 -100.17 -114.98
N ASP A 284 61.67 -100.52 -114.61
CA ASP A 284 61.33 -101.91 -114.25
C ASP A 284 61.26 -102.87 -115.46
N LYS A 285 61.09 -102.36 -116.68
CA LYS A 285 61.04 -103.19 -117.91
C LYS A 285 62.42 -103.53 -118.48
N LEU A 286 63.45 -102.74 -118.18
CA LEU A 286 64.82 -102.92 -118.68
C LEU A 286 65.64 -103.96 -117.91
N ARG A 287 65.19 -104.35 -116.71
CA ARG A 287 65.95 -105.25 -115.81
C ARG A 287 66.20 -106.65 -116.38
N LYS A 288 65.30 -107.18 -117.22
CA LYS A 288 65.41 -108.54 -117.78
C LYS A 288 66.46 -108.68 -118.90
N PHE A 289 66.86 -107.59 -119.53
CA PHE A 289 67.78 -107.61 -120.68
C PHE A 289 69.24 -107.29 -120.31
N MET A 290 69.48 -106.91 -119.06
CA MET A 290 70.79 -106.54 -118.51
C MET A 290 71.65 -107.75 -118.09
N GLU A 291 71.09 -108.96 -118.05
CA GLU A 291 71.77 -110.15 -117.51
C GLU A 291 72.57 -110.96 -118.56
N ARG A 292 72.45 -110.65 -119.86
CA ARG A 292 73.16 -111.36 -120.94
C ARG A 292 74.04 -110.39 -121.74
N GLU A 293 75.35 -110.49 -121.54
CA GLU A 293 76.36 -109.54 -122.07
C GLU A 293 76.26 -109.21 -123.58
N PRO A 294 76.03 -110.17 -124.51
CA PRO A 294 75.90 -109.84 -125.94
C PRO A 294 74.61 -109.08 -126.28
N ILE A 295 73.53 -109.30 -125.51
CA ILE A 295 72.22 -108.64 -125.69
C ILE A 295 72.30 -107.20 -125.21
N PHE A 296 72.97 -106.98 -124.08
CA PHE A 296 73.21 -105.67 -123.52
C PHE A 296 74.04 -104.75 -124.43
N LYS A 297 75.08 -105.28 -125.09
CA LYS A 297 75.86 -104.52 -126.09
C LYS A 297 75.02 -104.08 -127.30
N ILE A 298 74.08 -104.92 -127.74
CA ILE A 298 73.15 -104.58 -128.82
C ILE A 298 72.29 -103.36 -128.46
N PHE A 299 71.75 -103.31 -127.23
CA PHE A 299 70.93 -102.17 -126.79
C PHE A 299 71.71 -100.86 -126.78
N PHE A 300 72.91 -100.84 -126.20
CA PHE A 300 73.71 -99.62 -126.12
C PHE A 300 74.18 -99.13 -127.49
N ILE A 301 74.57 -100.04 -128.39
CA ILE A 301 74.99 -99.65 -129.74
C ILE A 301 73.82 -99.03 -130.53
N VAL A 302 72.59 -99.54 -130.35
CA VAL A 302 71.40 -98.96 -130.98
C VAL A 302 70.99 -97.64 -130.31
N LEU A 303 71.13 -97.50 -128.98
CA LEU A 303 70.89 -96.25 -128.25
C LEU A 303 71.82 -95.11 -128.71
N ASP A 304 73.11 -95.40 -128.87
CA ASP A 304 74.12 -94.38 -129.17
C ASP A 304 74.17 -93.98 -130.65
N ILE A 305 73.79 -94.88 -131.57
CA ILE A 305 73.89 -94.66 -133.03
C ILE A 305 72.50 -94.42 -133.68
N GLY A 306 71.41 -94.73 -132.97
CA GLY A 306 70.03 -94.44 -133.34
C GLY A 306 69.43 -95.41 -134.35
N ASN A 307 70.04 -95.56 -135.53
CA ASN A 307 69.50 -96.38 -136.63
C ASN A 307 70.60 -97.23 -137.31
N MET A 308 70.58 -98.55 -137.14
CA MET A 308 71.61 -99.44 -137.72
C MET A 308 71.00 -100.64 -138.46
N THR A 309 71.65 -101.08 -139.55
CA THR A 309 71.28 -102.31 -140.26
C THR A 309 71.78 -103.56 -139.52
N MET A 310 71.03 -104.66 -139.61
CA MET A 310 71.35 -105.91 -138.90
C MET A 310 72.76 -106.45 -139.17
N GLU A 311 73.27 -106.30 -140.40
CA GLU A 311 74.61 -106.79 -140.76
C GLU A 311 75.73 -106.00 -140.08
N ASN A 312 75.53 -104.69 -139.94
CA ASN A 312 76.49 -103.82 -139.24
C ASN A 312 76.45 -104.06 -137.74
N LEU A 313 75.25 -104.27 -137.19
CA LEU A 313 75.07 -104.59 -135.77
C LEU A 313 75.74 -105.91 -135.39
N ALA A 314 75.56 -106.96 -136.22
CA ALA A 314 76.20 -108.26 -135.99
C ALA A 314 77.73 -108.15 -136.04
N LYS A 315 78.28 -107.39 -136.99
CA LYS A 315 79.73 -107.11 -137.06
C LYS A 315 80.23 -106.33 -135.85
N ALA A 316 79.51 -105.29 -135.41
CA ALA A 316 79.91 -104.43 -134.29
C ALA A 316 79.92 -105.19 -132.96
N VAL A 317 79.01 -106.15 -132.79
CA VAL A 317 78.92 -106.97 -131.56
C VAL A 317 79.80 -108.23 -131.68
N GLY A 318 80.27 -108.59 -132.88
CA GLY A 318 81.17 -109.71 -133.13
C GLY A 318 80.50 -111.09 -133.09
N ILE A 319 79.18 -111.17 -133.28
CA ILE A 319 78.40 -112.41 -133.20
C ILE A 319 77.85 -112.77 -134.59
N PRO A 320 77.71 -114.06 -134.95
CA PRO A 320 77.11 -114.45 -136.22
C PRO A 320 75.71 -113.84 -136.42
N LEU A 321 75.41 -113.41 -137.65
CA LEU A 321 74.20 -112.66 -138.01
C LEU A 321 72.91 -113.31 -137.50
N VAL A 322 72.83 -114.64 -137.56
CA VAL A 322 71.66 -115.42 -137.12
C VAL A 322 71.43 -115.28 -135.62
N THR A 323 72.49 -115.25 -134.83
CA THR A 323 72.43 -115.09 -133.37
C THR A 323 72.08 -113.66 -132.99
N CYS A 324 72.67 -112.67 -133.69
CA CYS A 324 72.32 -111.27 -133.49
C CYS A 324 70.84 -111.01 -133.82
N LYS A 325 70.31 -111.63 -134.88
CA LYS A 325 68.89 -111.51 -135.25
C LYS A 325 67.97 -112.07 -134.16
N LYS A 326 68.29 -113.22 -133.57
CA LYS A 326 67.52 -113.77 -132.43
C LYS A 326 67.49 -112.82 -131.23
N HIS A 327 68.60 -112.16 -130.93
CA HIS A 327 68.67 -111.21 -129.82
C HIS A 327 67.88 -109.92 -130.10
N VAL A 328 67.88 -109.43 -131.33
CA VAL A 328 67.04 -108.30 -131.73
C VAL A 328 65.56 -108.68 -131.73
N ASP A 329 65.19 -109.87 -132.19
CA ASP A 329 63.81 -110.37 -132.15
C ASP A 329 63.27 -110.47 -130.71
N GLU A 330 64.13 -110.74 -129.72
CA GLU A 330 63.74 -110.68 -128.29
C GLU A 330 63.39 -109.26 -127.84
N TYR A 331 64.12 -108.22 -128.30
CA TYR A 331 63.79 -106.83 -128.02
C TYR A 331 62.52 -106.34 -128.74
N ILE A 332 62.25 -106.85 -129.94
CA ILE A 332 61.02 -106.57 -130.69
C ILE A 332 59.82 -107.19 -129.98
N LYS A 333 59.96 -108.43 -129.48
CA LYS A 333 58.88 -109.12 -128.75
C LYS A 333 58.43 -108.38 -127.49
N ASP A 334 59.37 -107.73 -126.80
CA ASP A 334 59.09 -106.91 -125.61
C ASP A 334 58.83 -105.42 -125.95
N LYS A 335 58.67 -105.09 -127.25
CA LYS A 335 58.34 -103.76 -127.79
C LYS A 335 59.32 -102.66 -127.41
N ILE A 336 60.60 -103.00 -127.30
CA ILE A 336 61.67 -102.04 -126.99
C ILE A 336 62.32 -101.53 -128.29
N MET A 337 62.37 -102.37 -129.33
CA MET A 337 62.92 -102.02 -130.64
C MET A 337 61.93 -102.35 -131.77
N GLU A 338 62.04 -101.64 -132.88
CA GLU A 338 61.25 -101.89 -134.09
C GLU A 338 62.16 -101.87 -135.33
N ILE A 339 61.84 -102.72 -136.32
CA ILE A 339 62.53 -102.74 -137.61
C ILE A 339 61.65 -102.00 -138.62
N ASP A 340 62.16 -100.90 -139.14
CA ASP A 340 61.49 -100.17 -140.20
C ASP A 340 61.58 -100.99 -141.51
N GLU A 341 60.44 -101.53 -141.96
CA GLU A 341 60.34 -102.44 -143.10
C GLU A 341 60.81 -101.82 -144.42
N SER A 342 60.78 -100.48 -144.51
CA SER A 342 61.19 -99.75 -145.72
C SER A 342 62.71 -99.59 -145.84
N THR A 343 63.43 -99.48 -144.71
CA THR A 343 64.88 -99.21 -144.67
C THR A 343 65.71 -100.36 -144.12
N LYS A 344 65.06 -101.40 -143.58
CA LYS A 344 65.67 -102.58 -142.91
C LYS A 344 66.64 -102.20 -141.77
N LYS A 345 66.41 -101.06 -141.12
CA LYS A 345 67.19 -100.57 -139.98
C LYS A 345 66.42 -100.74 -138.67
N ILE A 346 67.14 -101.03 -137.60
CA ILE A 346 66.61 -101.19 -136.23
C ILE A 346 66.73 -99.87 -135.47
N HIS A 347 65.68 -99.51 -134.74
CA HIS A 347 65.64 -98.35 -133.86
C HIS A 347 64.84 -98.63 -132.57
N LEU A 348 65.00 -97.78 -131.56
CA LEU A 348 64.31 -97.87 -130.27
C LEU A 348 62.94 -97.17 -130.32
N VAL A 349 61.94 -97.76 -129.66
CA VAL A 349 60.53 -97.28 -129.59
C VAL A 349 60.33 -96.21 -128.52
#